data_AF-A0A4S5ERM0-F1
#
_entry.id   AF-A0A4S5ERM0-F1
#
_cell.length_a   1.000
_cell.length_b   1.000
_cell.length_c   1.000
_cell.angle_alpha   90.00
_cell.angle_beta   90.00
_cell.angle_gamma   90.00
#
_symmetry.space_group_name_H-M   'P 1'
#
loop_
_entity.id
_entity.type
_entity.pdbx_description
1 polymer ?
#
loop_
_entity_poly.entity_id
_entity_poly.type
_entity_poly.pdbx_seq_one_letter_code
_entity_poly.pdbx_strand_id
1 'polypeptide(L)'
;MGAEGGGCAEAGDATSAGGRSDVLVGEVRTGLLANSRALTEPEATAVVALRPGSQVRVSVRPVPYAVSPGLTLGVHCPVPSASGTRRDGLGTVLSRASLTSGRLVQASTHARIVLGGRGPAVEGHRPWAHHLVHPGAIEVVGRLPADDLADGFLLTATGDGPGAVLDLGAVCGRLLDQVQESPILDQKPPFRARRTRFRFVLLPCCHTAAGESFRDSGSEDSGTTFGPSHAPGHVCRVDFVVADETLRTLSLSQ
;
A
#
# COMPACT_ATOMS: atom_id res chain seq x y z
N MET A 1 36.57 -41.94 -24.17
CA MET A 1 35.26 -42.40 -24.67
C MET A 1 34.57 -43.08 -23.48
N GLY A 2 34.00 -42.29 -22.59
CA GLY A 2 32.54 -42.26 -22.40
C GLY A 2 32.25 -42.73 -20.97
N ALA A 3 32.13 -41.77 -20.06
CA ALA A 3 31.73 -42.00 -18.67
C ALA A 3 30.20 -42.10 -18.62
N GLU A 4 29.66 -43.21 -18.13
CA GLU A 4 28.23 -43.33 -17.84
C GLU A 4 28.01 -43.15 -16.33
N GLY A 5 27.67 -41.92 -15.96
CA GLY A 5 27.03 -41.62 -14.68
C GLY A 5 25.53 -41.83 -14.81
N GLY A 6 25.02 -42.95 -14.28
CA GLY A 6 23.59 -43.19 -14.11
C GLY A 6 23.12 -42.55 -12.80
N GLY A 7 22.37 -41.47 -12.91
CA GLY A 7 21.94 -40.62 -11.80
C GLY A 7 20.97 -41.30 -10.83
N CYS A 8 21.22 -41.06 -9.54
CA CYS A 8 20.20 -41.16 -8.50
C CYS A 8 19.07 -40.17 -8.82
N ALA A 9 17.90 -40.70 -9.14
CA ALA A 9 16.64 -39.98 -9.04
C ALA A 9 16.24 -39.94 -7.57
N GLU A 10 16.19 -38.75 -6.97
CA GLU A 10 15.39 -38.47 -5.79
C GLU A 10 15.09 -36.97 -5.67
N ALA A 11 14.02 -36.70 -4.92
CA ALA A 11 13.40 -35.43 -4.58
C ALA A 11 12.56 -34.83 -5.73
N GLY A 12 11.24 -34.95 -5.72
CA GLY A 12 10.37 -34.92 -4.56
C GLY A 12 9.37 -33.80 -4.81
N ASP A 13 8.12 -34.20 -4.95
CA ASP A 13 6.93 -33.34 -5.03
C ASP A 13 6.93 -32.34 -3.87
N ALA A 14 7.45 -31.14 -4.13
CA ALA A 14 7.24 -29.98 -3.29
C ALA A 14 6.01 -29.24 -3.84
N THR A 15 4.84 -29.79 -3.52
CA THR A 15 3.63 -29.00 -3.33
C THR A 15 3.94 -27.96 -2.25
N SER A 16 4.58 -26.86 -2.65
CA SER A 16 4.82 -25.72 -1.77
C SER A 16 3.46 -25.12 -1.49
N ALA A 17 3.02 -25.28 -0.24
CA ALA A 17 1.91 -24.52 0.31
C ALA A 17 2.16 -23.05 -0.02
N GLY A 18 1.44 -22.55 -1.03
CA GLY A 18 1.64 -21.24 -1.61
C GLY A 18 1.28 -20.19 -0.59
N GLY A 19 2.27 -19.78 0.21
CA GLY A 19 2.15 -18.65 1.11
C GLY A 19 1.73 -17.45 0.29
N ARG A 20 0.52 -16.95 0.53
CA ARG A 20 0.05 -15.68 -0.02
C ARG A 20 1.07 -14.62 0.37
N SER A 21 1.87 -14.22 -0.61
CA SER A 21 2.94 -13.24 -0.43
C SER A 21 2.34 -11.88 -0.77
N ASP A 22 1.44 -11.40 0.08
CA ASP A 22 0.81 -10.11 -0.12
C ASP A 22 1.79 -9.01 0.24
N VAL A 23 1.99 -8.02 -0.63
CA VAL A 23 2.94 -6.92 -0.37
C VAL A 23 2.16 -5.64 -0.10
N LEU A 24 2.42 -4.94 1.00
CA LEU A 24 1.85 -3.61 1.20
C LEU A 24 2.79 -2.56 0.63
N VAL A 25 2.33 -1.76 -0.31
CA VAL A 25 3.10 -0.66 -0.87
C VAL A 25 2.41 0.66 -0.57
N GLY A 26 3.19 1.73 -0.41
CA GLY A 26 2.62 3.04 -0.20
C GLY A 26 3.58 4.19 -0.43
N GLU A 27 2.99 5.35 -0.57
CA GLU A 27 3.68 6.62 -0.66
C GLU A 27 3.00 7.65 0.24
N VAL A 28 3.83 8.46 0.90
CA VAL A 28 3.44 9.59 1.71
C VAL A 28 4.14 10.82 1.17
N ARG A 29 3.37 11.88 0.92
CA ARG A 29 3.91 13.19 0.54
C ARG A 29 3.55 14.20 1.59
N THR A 30 4.56 14.91 2.07
CA THR A 30 4.39 15.89 3.13
C THR A 30 4.89 17.24 2.65
N GLY A 31 4.13 18.30 2.97
CA GLY A 31 4.49 19.66 2.61
C GLY A 31 3.88 20.67 3.56
N LEU A 32 4.33 21.92 3.45
CA LEU A 32 3.66 23.04 4.09
C LEU A 32 2.43 23.43 3.28
N LEU A 33 1.35 23.71 4.00
CA LEU A 33 0.14 24.27 3.42
C LEU A 33 0.44 25.66 2.85
N ALA A 34 -0.12 25.97 1.69
CA ALA A 34 0.00 27.26 1.03
C ALA A 34 -0.88 28.32 1.73
N ASN A 35 -0.65 28.52 3.03
CA ASN A 35 -1.38 29.46 3.86
C ASN A 35 -0.44 30.23 4.80
N SER A 36 -0.62 31.55 4.91
CA SER A 36 0.28 32.39 5.71
C SER A 36 0.25 32.08 7.21
N ARG A 37 -0.91 31.69 7.72
CA ARG A 37 -1.13 31.32 9.12
C ARG A 37 -1.49 29.85 9.28
N ALA A 38 -1.45 29.37 10.53
CA ALA A 38 -2.09 28.11 10.85
C ALA A 38 -3.61 28.23 10.60
N LEU A 39 -4.18 27.20 9.99
CA LEU A 39 -5.63 27.05 9.91
C LEU A 39 -6.20 26.79 11.30
N THR A 40 -7.38 27.36 11.54
CA THR A 40 -8.24 26.97 12.66
C THR A 40 -8.81 25.58 12.42
N GLU A 41 -9.33 24.93 13.47
CA GLU A 41 -9.94 23.60 13.34
C GLU A 41 -11.08 23.55 12.29
N PRO A 42 -12.02 24.52 12.23
CA PRO A 42 -13.06 24.52 11.20
C PRO A 42 -12.50 24.64 9.78
N GLU A 43 -11.48 25.48 9.59
CA GLU A 43 -10.83 25.64 8.28
C GLU A 43 -10.07 24.39 7.87
N ALA A 44 -9.29 23.81 8.79
CA ALA A 44 -8.58 22.56 8.54
C ALA A 44 -9.56 21.44 8.18
N THR A 45 -10.68 21.36 8.90
CA THR A 45 -11.76 20.39 8.64
C THR A 45 -12.34 20.58 7.24
N ALA A 46 -12.68 21.81 6.87
CA ALA A 46 -13.25 22.12 5.56
C ALA A 46 -12.27 21.84 4.41
N VAL A 47 -10.98 22.13 4.60
CA VAL A 47 -9.93 21.87 3.61
C VAL A 47 -9.74 20.37 3.35
N VAL A 48 -9.86 19.51 4.37
CA VAL A 48 -9.71 18.05 4.22
C VAL A 48 -11.03 17.29 4.07
N ALA A 49 -12.16 17.99 3.91
CA ALA A 49 -13.46 17.41 3.62
C ALA A 49 -13.57 16.95 2.15
N LEU A 50 -12.64 16.09 1.72
CA LEU A 50 -12.42 15.73 0.31
C LEU A 50 -13.50 14.80 -0.27
N ARG A 51 -14.32 14.18 0.58
CA ARG A 51 -15.48 13.37 0.16
C ARG A 51 -16.75 14.00 0.73
N PRO A 52 -17.66 14.51 -0.12
CA PRO A 52 -18.94 15.04 0.33
C PRO A 52 -19.72 14.03 1.19
N GLY A 53 -20.35 14.52 2.27
CA GLY A 53 -21.16 13.71 3.17
C GLY A 53 -20.38 12.76 4.09
N SER A 54 -19.05 12.72 4.00
CA SER A 54 -18.20 11.91 4.89
C SER A 54 -17.61 12.75 6.01
N GLN A 55 -17.48 12.15 7.19
CA GLN A 55 -16.92 12.84 8.35
C GLN A 55 -15.39 12.93 8.28
N VAL A 56 -14.87 14.10 8.61
CA VAL A 56 -13.46 14.35 8.89
C VAL A 56 -13.20 13.99 10.35
N ARG A 57 -12.12 13.27 10.62
CA ARG A 57 -11.72 12.97 12.00
C ARG A 57 -10.81 14.08 12.50
N VAL A 58 -11.13 14.64 13.66
CA VAL A 58 -10.34 15.70 14.28
C VAL A 58 -9.87 15.26 15.66
N SER A 59 -8.68 15.71 16.05
CA SER A 59 -8.17 15.61 17.42
C SER A 59 -7.52 16.93 17.80
N VAL A 60 -7.78 17.42 19.00
CA VAL A 60 -7.21 18.67 19.52
C VAL A 60 -5.95 18.41 20.37
N ARG A 61 -5.78 17.19 20.89
CA ARG A 61 -4.65 16.80 21.75
C ARG A 61 -3.98 15.52 21.25
N PRO A 62 -2.67 15.33 21.53
CA PRO A 62 -1.72 16.30 22.09
C PRO A 62 -1.36 17.44 21.12
N VAL A 63 -1.55 17.21 19.82
CA VAL A 63 -1.34 18.19 18.75
C VAL A 63 -2.62 18.26 17.90
N PRO A 64 -3.12 19.45 17.54
CA PRO A 64 -4.27 19.59 16.66
C PRO A 64 -4.04 18.90 15.33
N TYR A 65 -4.98 18.05 14.93
CA TYR A 65 -4.86 17.20 13.76
C TYR A 65 -6.23 16.95 13.13
N ALA A 66 -6.32 17.05 11.81
CA ALA A 66 -7.52 16.77 11.03
C ALA A 66 -7.23 15.75 9.92
N VAL A 67 -8.15 14.83 9.68
CA VAL A 67 -7.96 13.68 8.78
C VAL A 67 -9.13 13.53 7.85
N SER A 68 -8.84 13.50 6.55
CA SER A 68 -9.86 13.22 5.55
C SER A 68 -10.43 11.81 5.74
N PRO A 69 -11.69 11.59 5.32
CA PRO A 69 -12.18 10.24 5.06
C PRO A 69 -11.25 9.52 4.07
N GLY A 70 -11.26 8.19 4.10
CA GLY A 70 -10.54 7.38 3.12
C GLY A 70 -11.18 7.56 1.74
N LEU A 71 -10.35 7.86 0.75
CA LEU A 71 -10.70 7.89 -0.66
C LEU A 71 -10.24 6.59 -1.31
N THR A 72 -11.09 6.05 -2.18
CA THR A 72 -10.80 4.81 -2.91
C THR A 72 -10.75 5.15 -4.39
N LEU A 73 -9.65 4.77 -5.05
CA LEU A 73 -9.48 4.95 -6.48
C LEU A 73 -9.26 3.59 -7.14
N GLY A 74 -10.06 3.28 -8.15
CA GLY A 74 -9.86 2.09 -8.98
C GLY A 74 -8.65 2.22 -9.89
N VAL A 75 -7.88 1.15 -10.03
CA VAL A 75 -6.67 1.10 -10.87
C VAL A 75 -6.65 -0.19 -11.70
N HIS A 76 -6.23 -0.03 -12.96
CA HIS A 76 -5.90 -1.12 -13.87
C HIS A 76 -4.65 -0.71 -14.63
N CYS A 77 -3.49 -1.16 -14.18
CA CYS A 77 -2.22 -0.79 -14.76
C CYS A 77 -1.16 -1.86 -14.48
N PRO A 78 -0.04 -1.86 -15.24
CA PRO A 78 1.11 -2.68 -14.91
C PRO A 78 1.61 -2.42 -13.48
N VAL A 79 1.93 -3.46 -12.73
CA VAL A 79 2.62 -3.34 -11.44
C VAL A 79 4.13 -3.24 -11.63
N PRO A 80 4.85 -2.56 -10.71
CA PRO A 80 6.31 -2.44 -10.81
C PRO A 80 7.00 -3.78 -10.62
N SER A 81 8.11 -3.98 -11.33
CA SER A 81 8.95 -5.17 -11.27
C SER A 81 10.39 -4.77 -11.56
N ALA A 82 11.34 -5.17 -10.71
CA ALA A 82 12.76 -4.89 -10.90
C ALA A 82 13.35 -5.66 -12.10
N SER A 83 12.86 -6.87 -12.33
CA SER A 83 13.23 -7.71 -13.48
C SER A 83 12.66 -7.22 -14.81
N GLY A 84 11.78 -6.21 -14.80
CA GLY A 84 11.06 -5.74 -15.98
C GLY A 84 9.90 -6.64 -16.40
N THR A 85 9.52 -7.62 -15.57
CA THR A 85 8.37 -8.50 -15.83
C THR A 85 7.08 -7.68 -15.77
N ARG A 86 6.41 -7.54 -16.92
CA ARG A 86 5.16 -6.77 -16.99
C ARG A 86 3.97 -7.65 -16.59
N ARG A 87 3.30 -7.29 -15.49
CA ARG A 87 2.04 -7.90 -15.04
C ARG A 87 1.03 -6.81 -14.76
N ASP A 88 -0.21 -7.00 -15.19
CA ASP A 88 -1.28 -6.06 -14.87
C ASP A 88 -1.87 -6.38 -13.49
N GLY A 89 -2.07 -5.31 -12.72
CA GLY A 89 -2.75 -5.33 -11.44
C GLY A 89 -4.12 -4.69 -11.58
N LEU A 90 -5.12 -5.30 -10.93
CA LEU A 90 -6.48 -4.81 -10.91
C LEU A 90 -7.00 -4.66 -9.49
N GLY A 91 -7.50 -3.47 -9.16
CA GLY A 91 -8.17 -3.28 -7.90
C GLY A 91 -8.32 -1.82 -7.52
N THR A 92 -8.10 -1.54 -6.24
CA THR A 92 -8.25 -0.19 -5.69
C THR A 92 -7.09 0.20 -4.79
N VAL A 93 -6.77 1.50 -4.77
CA VAL A 93 -5.84 2.11 -3.83
C VAL A 93 -6.62 2.93 -2.79
N LEU A 94 -6.04 3.05 -1.60
CA LEU A 94 -6.57 3.89 -0.52
C LEU A 94 -5.74 5.13 -0.33
N SER A 95 -6.39 6.28 -0.38
CA SER A 95 -5.78 7.59 -0.25
C SER A 95 -6.43 8.39 0.87
N ARG A 96 -5.63 9.23 1.53
CA ARG A 96 -6.10 10.10 2.61
C ARG A 96 -5.17 11.30 2.74
N ALA A 97 -5.74 12.44 3.06
CA ALA A 97 -5.00 13.64 3.45
C ALA A 97 -5.16 13.89 4.94
N SER A 98 -4.17 14.54 5.53
CA SER A 98 -4.25 14.98 6.90
C SER A 98 -3.49 16.27 7.13
N LEU A 99 -3.97 17.07 8.08
CA LEU A 99 -3.41 18.35 8.47
C LEU A 99 -2.97 18.30 9.92
N THR A 100 -1.70 18.63 10.17
CA THR A 100 -1.13 18.73 11.51
C THR A 100 -0.86 20.19 11.85
N SER A 101 -1.31 20.62 13.02
CA SER A 101 -1.17 21.99 13.55
C SER A 101 -1.68 23.08 12.59
N GLY A 102 -2.60 22.76 11.68
CA GLY A 102 -3.11 23.67 10.65
C GLY A 102 -2.06 24.19 9.67
N ARG A 103 -0.88 23.55 9.58
CA ARG A 103 0.26 24.03 8.76
C ARG A 103 0.89 22.95 7.89
N LEU A 104 1.01 21.74 8.42
CA LEU A 104 1.62 20.63 7.71
C LEU A 104 0.52 19.81 7.06
N VAL A 105 0.62 19.59 5.76
CA VAL A 105 -0.25 18.67 5.03
C VAL A 105 0.52 17.41 4.71
N GLN A 106 -0.11 16.26 4.97
CA GLN A 106 0.38 14.95 4.59
C GLN A 106 -0.69 14.23 3.79
N ALA A 107 -0.38 13.93 2.54
CA ALA A 107 -1.14 13.00 1.72
C ALA A 107 -0.48 11.62 1.83
N SER A 108 -1.29 10.57 1.86
CA SER A 108 -0.82 9.19 1.86
C SER A 108 -1.69 8.36 0.93
N THR A 109 -1.06 7.51 0.13
CA THR A 109 -1.72 6.52 -0.71
C THR A 109 -1.05 5.17 -0.53
N HIS A 110 -1.82 4.11 -0.31
CA HIS A 110 -1.30 2.76 -0.17
C HIS A 110 -2.25 1.71 -0.76
N ALA A 111 -1.71 0.54 -1.05
CA ALA A 111 -2.48 -0.63 -1.44
C ALA A 111 -1.74 -1.92 -1.06
N ARG A 112 -2.51 -2.95 -0.73
CA ARG A 112 -2.04 -4.32 -0.60
C ARG A 112 -2.09 -4.99 -1.97
N ILE A 113 -0.95 -5.43 -2.46
CA ILE A 113 -0.82 -6.16 -3.70
C ILE A 113 -0.88 -7.65 -3.40
N VAL A 114 -1.94 -8.29 -3.89
CA VAL A 114 -2.20 -9.72 -3.70
C VAL A 114 -1.55 -10.48 -4.84
N LEU A 115 -0.49 -11.22 -4.52
CA LEU A 115 0.30 -12.00 -5.47
C LEU A 115 -0.21 -13.43 -5.55
N GLY A 116 -0.16 -14.02 -6.74
CA GLY A 116 -0.47 -15.44 -6.93
C GLY A 116 -1.94 -15.80 -6.75
N GLY A 117 -2.87 -14.89 -7.09
CA GLY A 117 -4.30 -15.15 -7.06
C GLY A 117 -4.70 -16.35 -7.92
N ARG A 118 -4.74 -17.54 -7.31
CA ARG A 118 -5.29 -18.77 -7.91
C ARG A 118 -6.72 -18.95 -7.38
N GLY A 119 -7.64 -18.19 -7.95
CA GLY A 119 -9.08 -18.41 -7.76
C GLY A 119 -9.69 -18.96 -9.04
N PRO A 120 -10.88 -19.61 -8.99
CA PRO A 120 -11.59 -20.08 -10.17
C PRO A 120 -12.19 -18.88 -10.89
N ALA A 121 -11.35 -18.09 -11.54
CA ALA A 121 -11.75 -17.26 -12.64
C ALA A 121 -11.20 -17.98 -13.86
N VAL A 122 -12.12 -18.52 -14.66
CA VAL A 122 -11.86 -18.93 -16.03
C VAL A 122 -11.13 -17.77 -16.71
N GLU A 123 -9.81 -17.86 -16.84
CA GLU A 123 -8.95 -17.04 -17.70
C GLU A 123 -9.10 -15.49 -17.64
N GLY A 124 -9.79 -14.93 -16.64
CA GLY A 124 -10.19 -13.51 -16.66
C GLY A 124 -10.16 -12.80 -15.31
N HIS A 125 -10.04 -11.47 -15.38
CA HIS A 125 -10.17 -10.58 -14.24
C HIS A 125 -11.54 -10.74 -13.54
N ARG A 126 -11.57 -10.61 -12.21
CA ARG A 126 -12.85 -10.56 -11.48
C ARG A 126 -13.64 -9.31 -11.87
N PRO A 127 -14.98 -9.33 -11.81
CA PRO A 127 -15.79 -8.14 -12.08
C PRO A 127 -15.43 -6.98 -11.15
N TRP A 128 -15.62 -5.73 -11.61
CA TRP A 128 -15.27 -4.53 -10.82
C TRP A 128 -15.91 -4.49 -9.43
N ALA A 129 -17.13 -5.03 -9.30
CA ALA A 129 -17.84 -5.14 -8.03
C ALA A 129 -17.02 -5.88 -6.95
N HIS A 130 -16.27 -6.91 -7.32
CA HIS A 130 -15.37 -7.63 -6.41
C HIS A 130 -14.32 -6.70 -5.80
N HIS A 131 -13.70 -5.86 -6.63
CA HIS A 131 -12.64 -4.95 -6.19
C HIS A 131 -13.16 -3.77 -5.37
N LEU A 132 -14.41 -3.35 -5.58
CA LEU A 132 -15.06 -2.30 -4.79
C LEU A 132 -15.38 -2.75 -3.36
N VAL A 133 -15.63 -4.05 -3.15
CA VAL A 133 -15.87 -4.63 -1.82
C VAL A 133 -14.56 -4.85 -1.03
N HIS A 134 -13.41 -4.86 -1.72
CA HIS A 134 -12.08 -5.02 -1.12
C HIS A 134 -11.23 -3.76 -1.31
N PRO A 135 -11.59 -2.63 -0.67
CA PRO A 135 -10.88 -1.38 -0.86
C PRO A 135 -9.41 -1.47 -0.41
N GLY A 136 -8.51 -0.93 -1.23
CA GLY A 136 -7.07 -0.94 -0.94
C GLY A 136 -6.37 -2.25 -1.30
N ALA A 137 -6.99 -3.13 -2.06
CA ALA A 137 -6.36 -4.34 -2.59
C ALA A 137 -6.22 -4.25 -4.11
N ILE A 138 -5.07 -4.68 -4.63
CA ILE A 138 -4.79 -4.85 -6.05
C ILE A 138 -4.42 -6.32 -6.28
N GLU A 139 -5.17 -7.00 -7.14
CA GLU A 139 -4.90 -8.39 -7.52
C GLU A 139 -4.03 -8.41 -8.77
N VAL A 140 -2.90 -9.11 -8.72
CA VAL A 140 -2.00 -9.26 -9.87
C VAL A 140 -2.30 -10.57 -10.59
N VAL A 141 -2.48 -10.48 -11.91
CA VAL A 141 -2.68 -11.67 -12.75
C VAL A 141 -1.34 -12.30 -13.09
N GLY A 142 -1.18 -13.57 -12.74
CA GLY A 142 0.03 -14.35 -13.01
C GLY A 142 1.01 -14.40 -11.83
N ARG A 143 2.22 -14.90 -12.11
CA ARG A 143 3.29 -15.04 -11.12
C ARG A 143 4.21 -13.82 -11.17
N LEU A 144 4.43 -13.22 -10.01
CA LEU A 144 5.37 -12.14 -9.76
C LEU A 144 5.95 -12.35 -8.35
N PRO A 145 7.29 -12.45 -8.17
CA PRO A 145 7.89 -12.54 -6.85
C PRO A 145 7.66 -11.28 -6.02
N ALA A 146 7.47 -11.44 -4.71
CA ALA A 146 7.23 -10.31 -3.80
C ALA A 146 8.43 -9.35 -3.72
N ASP A 147 9.65 -9.90 -3.64
CA ASP A 147 10.88 -9.10 -3.63
C ASP A 147 11.07 -8.33 -4.95
N ASP A 148 10.82 -8.98 -6.09
CA ASP A 148 10.92 -8.34 -7.41
C ASP A 148 9.94 -7.15 -7.56
N LEU A 149 8.73 -7.28 -7.02
CA LEU A 149 7.77 -6.18 -6.95
C LEU A 149 8.22 -5.09 -5.97
N ALA A 150 8.73 -5.47 -4.79
CA ALA A 150 9.19 -4.53 -3.78
C ALA A 150 10.33 -3.65 -4.31
N ASP A 151 11.35 -4.29 -4.87
CA ASP A 151 12.50 -3.63 -5.49
C ASP A 151 12.05 -2.78 -6.67
N GLY A 152 11.17 -3.31 -7.53
CA GLY A 152 10.60 -2.57 -8.65
C GLY A 152 9.87 -1.30 -8.20
N PHE A 153 9.07 -1.40 -7.14
CA PHE A 153 8.32 -0.25 -6.60
C PHE A 153 9.26 0.81 -6.03
N LEU A 154 10.30 0.41 -5.28
CA LEU A 154 11.24 1.34 -4.66
C LEU A 154 12.21 1.98 -5.66
N LEU A 155 12.63 1.23 -6.69
CA LEU A 155 13.55 1.68 -7.72
C LEU A 155 12.89 2.48 -8.85
N THR A 156 11.56 2.44 -8.97
CA THR A 156 10.83 3.29 -9.93
C THR A 156 10.97 4.76 -9.51
N ALA A 157 12.09 5.37 -9.91
CA ALA A 157 12.29 6.81 -9.91
C ALA A 157 11.29 7.42 -10.89
N THR A 158 10.67 8.50 -10.46
CA THR A 158 9.61 9.23 -11.13
C THR A 158 9.97 9.53 -12.60
N GLY A 159 9.23 8.99 -13.58
CA GLY A 159 9.16 9.53 -14.94
C GLY A 159 9.53 8.60 -16.11
N ASP A 160 8.57 8.44 -17.02
CA ASP A 160 8.70 8.28 -18.48
C ASP A 160 9.38 7.03 -19.07
N GLY A 161 8.81 5.86 -18.76
CA GLY A 161 8.89 4.67 -19.63
C GLY A 161 7.54 4.38 -20.31
N PRO A 162 7.51 3.88 -21.56
CA PRO A 162 6.25 3.61 -22.27
C PRO A 162 5.45 2.49 -21.58
N GLY A 163 4.31 2.87 -21.00
CA GLY A 163 3.39 2.02 -20.25
C GLY A 163 3.35 2.40 -18.77
N ALA A 164 2.52 3.39 -18.41
CA ALA A 164 2.43 3.95 -17.06
C ALA A 164 2.18 2.83 -16.01
N VAL A 165 3.23 2.47 -15.29
CA VAL A 165 3.20 1.54 -14.16
C VAL A 165 2.42 2.17 -13.00
N LEU A 166 1.91 1.36 -12.07
CA LEU A 166 1.28 1.81 -10.83
C LEU A 166 2.12 2.87 -10.10
N ASP A 167 1.69 4.12 -10.22
CA ASP A 167 2.31 5.28 -9.59
C ASP A 167 1.45 5.80 -8.45
N LEU A 168 1.70 5.28 -7.24
CA LEU A 168 1.07 5.78 -6.02
C LEU A 168 1.49 7.21 -5.68
N GLY A 169 2.65 7.64 -6.17
CA GLY A 169 3.13 9.00 -6.00
C GLY A 169 2.36 10.00 -6.80
N ALA A 170 1.97 9.68 -8.04
CA ALA A 170 1.06 10.50 -8.82
C ALA A 170 -0.31 10.64 -8.15
N VAL A 171 -0.86 9.54 -7.59
CA VAL A 171 -2.12 9.58 -6.84
C VAL A 171 -1.99 10.45 -5.58
N CYS A 172 -0.92 10.23 -4.80
CA CYS A 172 -0.63 10.99 -3.60
C CYS A 172 -0.36 12.47 -3.89
N GLY A 173 0.32 12.78 -5.00
CA GLY A 173 0.59 14.12 -5.49
C GLY A 173 -0.68 14.87 -5.85
N ARG A 174 -1.55 14.26 -6.67
CA ARG A 174 -2.85 14.83 -7.01
C ARG A 174 -3.71 15.10 -5.78
N LEU A 175 -3.72 14.21 -4.80
CA LEU A 175 -4.43 14.43 -3.54
C LEU A 175 -3.88 15.63 -2.77
N LEU A 176 -2.56 15.76 -2.72
CA LEU A 176 -1.90 16.88 -2.08
C LEU A 176 -2.23 18.19 -2.81
N ASP A 177 -2.22 18.18 -4.15
CA ASP A 177 -2.57 19.35 -4.97
C ASP A 177 -4.03 19.75 -4.75
N GLN A 178 -4.97 18.78 -4.70
CA GLN A 178 -6.38 19.06 -4.38
C GLN A 178 -6.55 19.77 -3.03
N VAL A 179 -5.77 19.40 -2.02
CA VAL A 179 -5.79 20.10 -0.71
C VAL A 179 -5.22 21.51 -0.84
N GLN A 180 -4.12 21.66 -1.59
CA GLN A 180 -3.43 22.94 -1.77
C GLN A 180 -4.18 23.92 -2.67
N GLU A 181 -5.06 23.43 -3.54
CA GLU A 181 -5.94 24.23 -4.41
C GLU A 181 -7.23 24.67 -3.71
N SER A 182 -7.41 24.32 -2.43
CA SER A 182 -8.60 24.71 -1.68
C SER A 182 -8.76 26.24 -1.65
N PRO A 183 -9.97 26.78 -1.94
CA PRO A 183 -10.22 28.22 -1.96
C PRO A 183 -10.15 28.87 -0.57
N ILE A 184 -10.08 28.07 0.51
CA ILE A 184 -9.91 28.55 1.89
C ILE A 184 -8.47 29.04 2.13
N LEU A 185 -7.51 28.59 1.32
CA LEU A 185 -6.10 28.93 1.47
C LEU A 185 -5.77 30.25 0.78
N ASP A 186 -4.96 31.08 1.44
CA ASP A 186 -4.55 32.39 0.92
C ASP A 186 -3.42 32.33 -0.12
N GLN A 187 -2.88 31.14 -0.39
CA GLN A 187 -1.77 30.87 -1.32
C GLN A 187 -0.47 31.61 -0.99
N LYS A 188 -0.28 32.03 0.27
CA LYS A 188 0.87 32.81 0.74
C LYS A 188 1.61 32.06 1.85
N PRO A 189 2.30 30.95 1.54
CA PRO A 189 3.06 30.22 2.55
C PRO A 189 4.13 31.14 3.18
N PRO A 190 4.39 31.03 4.50
CA PRO A 190 5.35 31.90 5.19
C PRO A 190 6.78 31.73 4.68
N PHE A 191 7.10 30.57 4.13
CA PHE A 191 8.34 30.29 3.41
C PHE A 191 8.13 29.10 2.46
N ARG A 192 8.99 28.98 1.45
CA ARG A 192 8.96 27.85 0.51
C ARG A 192 9.66 26.66 1.14
N ALA A 193 8.92 25.60 1.44
CA ALA A 193 9.48 24.30 1.78
C ALA A 193 9.32 23.34 0.60
N ARG A 194 10.36 22.55 0.29
CA ARG A 194 10.23 21.45 -0.65
C ARG A 194 9.29 20.40 -0.07
N ARG A 195 8.44 19.83 -0.92
CA ARG A 195 7.63 18.67 -0.54
C ARG A 195 8.56 17.49 -0.34
N THR A 196 8.37 16.76 0.74
CA THR A 196 9.08 15.53 1.03
C THR A 196 8.26 14.34 0.53
N ARG A 197 8.96 13.30 0.13
CA ARG A 197 8.39 12.05 -0.35
C ARG A 197 8.92 10.91 0.51
N PHE A 198 8.04 10.03 0.94
CA PHE A 198 8.37 8.80 1.64
C PHE A 198 7.67 7.65 0.95
N ARG A 199 8.45 6.78 0.31
CA ARG A 199 7.95 5.59 -0.40
C ARG A 199 8.34 4.37 0.40
N PHE A 200 7.41 3.44 0.61
CA PHE A 200 7.66 2.27 1.45
C PHE A 200 7.01 1.01 0.90
N VAL A 201 7.59 -0.12 1.31
CA VAL A 201 7.09 -1.46 1.10
C VAL A 201 7.14 -2.22 2.43
N LEU A 202 6.06 -2.90 2.79
CA LEU A 202 6.03 -3.86 3.88
C LEU A 202 5.88 -5.26 3.30
N LEU A 203 6.82 -6.13 3.67
CA LEU A 203 6.80 -7.53 3.29
C LEU A 203 6.39 -8.39 4.48
N PRO A 204 5.40 -9.29 4.29
CA PRO A 204 4.98 -10.19 5.34
C PRO A 204 6.12 -11.18 5.61
N CYS A 205 6.20 -11.61 6.85
CA CYS A 205 6.99 -12.77 7.23
C CYS A 205 6.56 -13.95 6.36
N CYS A 206 7.53 -14.65 5.76
CA CYS A 206 7.29 -16.03 5.38
C CYS A 206 7.03 -16.80 6.67
N HIS A 207 5.77 -17.01 7.02
CA HIS A 207 5.45 -17.97 8.06
C HIS A 207 5.77 -19.34 7.49
N THR A 208 6.97 -19.82 7.75
CA THR A 208 7.23 -21.26 7.66
C THR A 208 6.37 -21.84 8.77
N ALA A 209 5.26 -22.48 8.42
CA ALA A 209 4.45 -23.21 9.37
C ALA A 209 5.29 -24.37 9.91
N ALA A 210 6.15 -24.08 10.89
CA ALA A 210 6.74 -25.08 11.75
C ALA A 210 5.57 -25.68 12.51
N GLY A 211 5.25 -26.94 12.19
CA GLY A 211 4.16 -27.67 12.79
C GLY A 211 4.39 -27.84 14.29
N GLU A 212 3.87 -26.91 15.08
CA GLU A 212 3.62 -27.14 16.49
C GLU A 212 2.11 -27.33 16.66
N SER A 213 1.73 -28.61 16.68
CA SER A 213 0.41 -29.05 17.11
C SER A 213 0.23 -28.75 18.60
N PHE A 214 -0.17 -27.54 18.94
CA PHE A 214 -0.73 -27.23 20.25
C PHE A 214 -2.10 -27.88 20.33
N ARG A 215 -2.16 -29.04 21.00
CA ARG A 215 -3.42 -29.68 21.39
C ARG A 215 -4.01 -28.82 22.51
N ASP A 216 -4.99 -27.98 22.18
CA ASP A 216 -5.91 -27.48 23.18
C ASP A 216 -7.19 -28.31 23.18
N SER A 217 -7.57 -28.76 24.37
CA SER A 217 -8.69 -29.64 24.63
C SER A 217 -9.72 -28.82 25.39
N GLY A 218 -10.89 -28.52 24.79
CA GLY A 218 -12.02 -28.06 25.59
C GLY A 218 -13.04 -27.17 24.88
N SER A 219 -14.16 -27.81 24.51
CA SER A 219 -15.54 -27.40 24.80
C SER A 219 -16.10 -26.07 24.24
N GLU A 220 -17.13 -26.27 23.41
CA GLU A 220 -18.12 -25.38 22.80
C GLU A 220 -18.67 -24.24 23.69
N ASP A 221 -18.93 -23.06 23.12
CA ASP A 221 -20.31 -22.70 22.73
C ASP A 221 -20.43 -21.41 21.86
N SER A 222 -21.26 -21.54 20.82
CA SER A 222 -22.17 -20.55 20.19
C SER A 222 -21.74 -19.09 19.89
N GLY A 223 -21.79 -18.73 18.59
CA GLY A 223 -22.33 -17.43 18.16
C GLY A 223 -21.53 -16.60 17.13
N THR A 224 -22.19 -16.32 16.00
CA THR A 224 -21.91 -15.25 15.01
C THR A 224 -20.75 -15.47 14.01
N THR A 225 -21.10 -15.91 12.80
CA THR A 225 -20.23 -15.90 11.62
C THR A 225 -19.95 -14.47 11.15
N PHE A 226 -18.97 -13.81 11.75
CA PHE A 226 -18.19 -12.81 11.04
C PHE A 226 -17.20 -13.56 10.16
N GLY A 227 -17.22 -13.31 8.85
CA GLY A 227 -16.24 -13.84 7.92
C GLY A 227 -14.81 -13.52 8.39
N PRO A 228 -13.81 -14.34 8.04
CA PRO A 228 -12.47 -14.20 8.59
C PRO A 228 -11.92 -12.81 8.27
N SER A 229 -11.79 -11.99 9.31
CA SER A 229 -10.90 -10.85 9.30
C SER A 229 -9.52 -11.44 9.04
N HIS A 230 -9.00 -11.25 7.83
CA HIS A 230 -7.65 -11.67 7.49
C HIS A 230 -6.71 -10.94 8.46
N ALA A 231 -6.24 -11.66 9.48
CA ALA A 231 -5.25 -11.14 10.40
C ALA A 231 -4.08 -10.61 9.56
N PRO A 232 -3.60 -9.38 9.81
CA PRO A 232 -2.45 -8.87 9.09
C PRO A 232 -1.31 -9.86 9.34
N GLY A 233 -0.80 -10.49 8.27
CA GLY A 233 0.40 -11.30 8.36
C GLY A 233 1.48 -10.48 9.06
N HIS A 234 2.21 -11.10 9.99
CA HIS A 234 3.30 -10.42 10.69
C HIS A 234 4.21 -9.74 9.66
N VAL A 235 4.53 -8.47 9.84
CA VAL A 235 5.47 -7.75 8.96
C VAL A 235 6.86 -8.03 9.46
N CYS A 236 7.73 -8.56 8.60
CA CYS A 236 9.12 -8.88 8.95
C CYS A 236 10.12 -7.86 8.40
N ARG A 237 9.80 -7.22 7.27
CA ARG A 237 10.71 -6.30 6.58
C ARG A 237 9.97 -5.06 6.11
N VAL A 238 10.57 -3.91 6.38
CA VAL A 238 10.12 -2.59 5.92
C VAL A 238 11.25 -1.96 5.11
N ASP A 239 11.04 -1.82 3.81
CA ASP A 239 11.97 -1.15 2.92
C ASP A 239 11.40 0.19 2.50
N PHE A 240 12.19 1.25 2.50
CA PHE A 240 11.70 2.59 2.22
C PHE A 240 12.74 3.53 1.64
N VAL A 241 12.27 4.54 0.91
CA VAL A 241 13.05 5.64 0.34
C VAL A 241 12.49 6.97 0.85
N VAL A 242 13.38 7.84 1.34
CA VAL A 242 13.05 9.23 1.73
C VAL A 242 13.66 10.19 0.72
N ALA A 243 12.84 11.12 0.22
CA ALA A 243 13.23 12.22 -0.67
C ALA A 243 14.00 11.80 -1.94
N ASP A 244 13.84 10.55 -2.39
CA ASP A 244 14.60 9.93 -3.48
C ASP A 244 16.13 9.83 -3.21
N GLU A 245 16.58 10.03 -1.96
CA GLU A 245 18.02 10.15 -1.65
C GLU A 245 18.66 8.88 -1.07
N THR A 246 17.90 7.98 -0.42
CA THR A 246 18.49 6.74 0.13
C THR A 246 17.45 5.66 0.37
N LEU A 247 17.69 4.46 -0.18
CA LEU A 247 16.99 3.23 0.21
C LEU A 247 17.47 2.80 1.60
N ARG A 248 16.53 2.51 2.49
CA ARG A 248 16.77 2.03 3.85
C ARG A 248 15.90 0.82 4.12
N THR A 249 16.47 -0.16 4.82
CA THR A 249 15.78 -1.38 5.26
C THR A 249 15.73 -1.39 6.77
N LEU A 250 14.55 -1.66 7.31
CA LEU A 250 14.31 -1.88 8.73
C LEU A 250 13.74 -3.29 8.90
N SER A 251 14.50 -4.16 9.56
CA SER A 251 14.06 -5.50 9.95
C SER A 251 13.42 -5.42 11.33
N LEU A 252 12.20 -5.96 11.46
CA LEU A 252 11.51 -6.03 12.74
C LEU A 252 11.84 -7.39 13.37
N SER A 253 12.74 -7.40 14.35
CA SER A 253 12.98 -8.58 15.20
C SER A 253 11.78 -8.77 16.14
N GLN A 254 11.20 -9.97 16.16
CA GLN A 254 10.17 -10.34 17.13
C GLN A 254 10.76 -10.58 18.51
#